data_AF-A0A9E5B410-F1
#
_entry.id   AF-A0A9E5B410-F1
#
_cell.length_a   1.000
_cell.length_b   1.000
_cell.length_c   1.000
_cell.angle_alpha   90.00
_cell.angle_beta   90.00
_cell.angle_gamma   90.00
#
_symmetry.space_group_name_H-M   'P 1'
#
loop_
_entity.id
_entity.type
_entity.pdbx_description
1 polymer ?
#
loop_
_entity_poly.entity_id
_entity_poly.type
_entity_poly.pdbx_seq_one_letter_code
_entity_poly.pdbx_strand_id
1 'polypeptide(L)'
;MRASPTKNLGPALPPRRTFRPMKTPASSNRPRPDPEFPAWVCEQLAELSALKSRPMFGAHGLYSGETFFGIVWQGTLYFRTSPATVADYDAADAGWFQ
;
A
#
# COMPACT_ATOMS: atom_id res chain seq x y z
N MET A 1 59.54 19.61 24.75
CA MET A 1 58.34 20.16 25.42
C MET A 1 57.27 20.44 24.38
N ARG A 2 56.01 20.07 24.69
CA ARG A 2 54.73 20.37 24.01
C ARG A 2 54.44 19.53 22.75
N ALA A 3 53.75 18.39 22.88
CA ALA A 3 52.30 18.18 23.10
C ALA A 3 51.52 18.10 21.77
N SER A 4 51.05 16.89 21.49
CA SER A 4 50.19 16.48 20.37
C SER A 4 48.90 17.31 20.26
N PRO A 5 48.30 17.36 19.07
CA PRO A 5 46.86 17.43 18.93
C PRO A 5 46.34 16.08 18.41
N THR A 6 45.75 15.30 19.32
CA THR A 6 45.00 14.09 19.02
C THR A 6 43.77 14.47 18.21
N LYS A 7 43.78 14.20 16.90
CA LYS A 7 42.59 14.34 16.05
C LYS A 7 41.64 13.19 16.39
N ASN A 8 40.69 13.44 17.28
CA ASN A 8 39.58 12.54 17.56
C ASN A 8 38.77 12.34 16.27
N LEU A 9 38.97 11.19 15.60
CA LEU A 9 38.02 10.69 14.60
C LEU A 9 36.84 10.10 15.38
N GLY A 10 35.70 10.81 15.37
CA GLY A 10 34.42 10.21 15.75
C GLY A 10 34.10 9.00 14.87
N PRO A 11 33.22 8.08 15.31
CA PRO A 11 32.89 6.89 14.54
C PRO A 11 32.31 7.31 13.19
N ALA A 12 32.80 6.67 12.13
CA ALA A 12 32.31 6.85 10.77
C ALA A 12 30.78 6.67 10.75
N LEU A 13 30.07 7.62 10.15
CA LEU A 13 28.65 7.48 9.82
C LEU A 13 28.46 6.19 9.00
N PRO A 14 27.41 5.39 9.27
CA PRO A 14 27.13 4.21 8.47
C PRO A 14 26.94 4.63 7.00
N PRO A 15 27.38 3.81 6.04
CA PRO A 15 27.17 4.13 4.63
C PRO A 15 25.67 4.31 4.40
N ARG A 16 25.32 5.41 3.72
CA ARG A 16 23.97 5.72 3.25
C ARG A 16 23.41 4.44 2.64
N ARG A 17 22.35 3.89 3.26
CA ARG A 17 21.70 2.62 2.88
C ARG A 17 21.47 2.68 1.37
N THR A 18 22.36 2.03 0.61
CA THR A 18 22.21 1.95 -0.84
C THR A 18 20.91 1.21 -1.04
N PHE A 19 19.96 1.89 -1.67
CA PHE A 19 18.68 1.30 -2.01
C PHE A 19 19.01 0.09 -2.87
N ARG A 20 18.95 -1.11 -2.27
CA ARG A 20 19.06 -2.34 -3.05
C ARG A 20 17.82 -2.33 -3.91
N PRO A 21 17.91 -2.25 -5.25
CA PRO A 21 16.74 -2.52 -6.05
C PRO A 21 16.33 -3.93 -5.65
N MET A 22 15.19 -4.05 -4.97
CA MET A 22 14.61 -5.36 -4.73
C MET A 22 14.48 -5.96 -6.12
N LYS A 23 15.15 -7.10 -6.36
CA LYS A 23 14.78 -7.95 -7.49
C LYS A 23 13.31 -8.23 -7.29
N THR A 24 12.46 -7.53 -8.03
CA THR A 24 11.06 -7.91 -8.16
C THR A 24 11.11 -9.36 -8.61
N PRO A 25 10.69 -10.34 -7.79
CA PRO A 25 10.51 -11.67 -8.35
C PRO A 25 9.52 -11.46 -9.49
N ALA A 26 9.88 -11.91 -10.69
CA ALA A 26 8.93 -12.05 -11.78
C ALA A 26 7.92 -13.10 -11.29
N SER A 27 6.93 -12.67 -10.53
CA SER A 27 5.77 -13.49 -10.20
C SER A 27 4.99 -13.62 -11.49
N SER A 28 5.22 -14.74 -12.17
CA SER A 28 4.38 -15.25 -13.24
C SER A 28 2.98 -15.66 -12.75
N ASN A 29 2.61 -15.32 -11.51
CA ASN A 29 1.28 -15.50 -10.93
C ASN A 29 0.59 -14.16 -10.66
N ARG A 30 0.74 -13.14 -11.52
CA ARG A 30 -0.21 -12.03 -11.48
C ARG A 30 -1.57 -12.62 -11.89
N PRO A 31 -2.59 -12.62 -11.02
CA PRO A 31 -3.93 -12.97 -11.45
C PRO A 31 -4.24 -12.11 -12.67
N ARG A 32 -4.78 -12.72 -13.72
CA ARG A 32 -5.46 -11.92 -14.74
C ARG A 32 -6.50 -11.07 -13.98
N PRO A 33 -6.79 -9.83 -14.39
CA PRO A 33 -7.87 -9.08 -13.76
C PRO A 33 -9.15 -9.91 -13.89
N ASP A 34 -9.49 -10.61 -12.81
CA ASP A 34 -10.60 -11.51 -12.76
C ASP A 34 -11.85 -10.63 -12.65
N PRO A 35 -12.75 -10.66 -13.64
CA PRO A 35 -13.98 -9.87 -13.58
C PRO A 35 -14.86 -10.26 -12.36
N GLU A 36 -14.56 -11.41 -11.75
CA GLU A 36 -15.23 -11.94 -10.56
C GLU A 36 -14.68 -11.36 -9.25
N PHE A 37 -13.48 -10.80 -9.23
CA PHE A 37 -12.89 -10.26 -7.99
C PHE A 37 -13.72 -9.12 -7.38
N PRO A 38 -14.20 -8.11 -8.14
CA PRO A 38 -15.10 -7.09 -7.60
C PRO A 38 -16.41 -7.67 -7.05
N ALA A 39 -16.94 -8.72 -7.68
CA ALA A 39 -18.16 -9.40 -7.21
C ALA A 39 -17.89 -10.14 -5.89
N TRP A 40 -16.78 -10.87 -5.79
CA TRP A 40 -16.34 -11.52 -4.55
C TRP A 40 -16.12 -10.51 -3.42
N VAL A 41 -15.46 -9.37 -3.68
CA VAL A 41 -15.32 -8.30 -2.68
C VAL A 41 -16.67 -7.78 -2.22
N CYS A 42 -17.63 -7.62 -3.13
CA CYS A 42 -18.99 -7.18 -2.79
C CYS A 42 -19.73 -8.19 -1.91
N GLU A 43 -19.57 -9.49 -2.17
CA GLU A 43 -20.09 -10.58 -1.34
C GLU A 43 -19.47 -10.55 0.07
N GLN A 44 -18.15 -10.35 0.18
CA GLN A 44 -17.49 -10.25 1.49
C GLN A 44 -17.93 -9.02 2.30
N LEU A 45 -18.32 -7.95 1.62
CA LEU A 45 -18.80 -6.71 2.24
C LEU A 45 -20.33 -6.64 2.33
N ALA A 46 -21.06 -7.71 2.04
CA ALA A 46 -22.52 -7.70 1.94
C ALA A 46 -23.22 -7.26 3.24
N GLU A 47 -22.55 -7.36 4.39
CA GLU A 47 -23.05 -6.87 5.69
C GLU A 47 -23.03 -5.33 5.81
N LEU A 48 -22.30 -4.61 4.94
CA LEU A 48 -22.34 -3.15 4.91
C LEU A 48 -23.69 -2.66 4.38
N SER A 49 -24.29 -1.72 5.11
CA SER A 49 -25.51 -1.08 4.67
C SER A 49 -25.28 -0.27 3.39
N ALA A 50 -26.24 -0.41 2.47
CA ALA A 50 -26.27 0.30 1.20
C ALA A 50 -24.98 0.16 0.35
N LEU A 51 -24.33 -1.01 0.40
CA LEU A 51 -23.18 -1.30 -0.45
C LEU A 51 -23.53 -1.18 -1.95
N LYS A 52 -22.71 -0.44 -2.70
CA LYS A 52 -22.80 -0.28 -4.15
C LYS A 52 -21.41 -0.35 -4.77
N SER A 53 -21.26 -1.13 -5.82
CA SER A 53 -20.08 -1.11 -6.68
C SER A 53 -20.40 -0.37 -7.98
N ARG A 54 -19.46 0.45 -8.47
CA ARG A 54 -19.60 1.20 -9.73
C ARG A 54 -18.34 1.04 -10.58
N PRO A 55 -18.45 0.58 -11.84
CA PRO A 55 -17.30 0.53 -12.74
C PRO A 55 -16.83 1.96 -13.08
N MET A 56 -15.53 2.22 -12.94
CA MET A 56 -14.89 3.51 -13.19
C MET A 56 -13.50 3.29 -13.81
N PHE A 57 -13.32 3.64 -15.08
CA PHE A 57 -12.01 3.71 -15.76
C PHE A 57 -11.12 2.45 -15.59
N GLY A 58 -11.70 1.25 -15.73
CA GLY A 58 -10.96 -0.01 -15.58
C GLY A 58 -10.75 -0.45 -14.12
N ALA A 59 -11.42 0.21 -13.18
CA ALA A 59 -11.52 -0.15 -11.78
C ALA A 59 -12.99 -0.23 -11.35
N HIS A 60 -13.25 -0.68 -10.12
CA HIS A 60 -14.58 -0.66 -9.50
C HIS A 60 -14.56 0.15 -8.21
N GLY A 61 -15.23 1.30 -8.20
CA GLY A 61 -15.43 2.09 -6.99
C GLY A 61 -16.44 1.43 -6.05
N LEU A 62 -16.16 1.45 -4.75
CA LEU A 62 -17.00 0.90 -3.69
C LEU A 62 -17.58 2.04 -2.85
N TYR A 63 -18.90 1.95 -2.64
CA TYR A 63 -19.69 2.97 -1.96
C TYR A 63 -20.59 2.32 -0.91
N SER A 64 -20.76 2.99 0.22
CA SER A 64 -21.81 2.70 1.20
C SER A 64 -22.77 3.88 1.20
N GLY A 65 -23.96 3.68 0.65
CA GLY A 65 -24.90 4.75 0.34
C GLY A 65 -24.34 5.69 -0.74
N GLU A 66 -23.98 6.90 -0.33
CA GLU A 66 -23.36 7.94 -1.17
C GLU A 66 -21.86 8.11 -0.85
N THR A 67 -21.37 7.44 0.18
CA THR A 67 -20.00 7.59 0.67
C THR A 67 -19.05 6.64 -0.07
N PHE A 68 -18.09 7.21 -0.78
CA PHE A 68 -16.98 6.46 -1.37
C PHE A 68 -15.97 6.05 -0.30
N PHE A 69 -15.71 4.75 -0.17
CA PHE A 69 -14.81 4.21 0.85
C PHE A 69 -13.65 3.36 0.28
N GLY A 70 -13.71 2.94 -0.97
CA GLY A 70 -12.64 2.12 -1.55
C GLY A 70 -12.77 1.92 -3.05
N ILE A 71 -11.75 1.29 -3.65
CA ILE A 71 -11.68 0.98 -5.06
C ILE A 71 -10.99 -0.36 -5.27
N VAL A 72 -11.52 -1.17 -6.18
CA VAL A 72 -10.90 -2.40 -6.65
C VAL A 72 -10.21 -2.12 -7.98
N TRP A 73 -8.90 -2.35 -8.04
CA TRP A 73 -8.10 -2.14 -9.25
C TRP A 73 -7.04 -3.22 -9.38
N GLN A 74 -6.92 -3.82 -10.57
CA GLN A 74 -5.93 -4.86 -10.89
C GLN A 74 -5.94 -6.05 -9.90
N GLY A 75 -7.11 -6.45 -9.40
CA GLY A 75 -7.23 -7.55 -8.42
C GLY A 75 -6.87 -7.16 -6.98
N THR A 76 -6.70 -5.88 -6.70
CA THR A 76 -6.37 -5.37 -5.36
C THR A 76 -7.48 -4.44 -4.87
N LEU A 77 -7.87 -4.61 -3.61
CA LEU A 77 -8.80 -3.72 -2.91
C LEU A 77 -8.02 -2.63 -2.18
N TYR A 78 -8.30 -1.38 -2.51
CA TYR A 78 -7.75 -0.21 -1.86
C TYR A 78 -8.84 0.49 -1.06
N PHE A 79 -8.55 0.80 0.20
CA PHE A 79 -9.44 1.59 1.03
C PHE A 79 -8.98 3.05 1.07
N ARG A 80 -9.96 3.94 1.16
CA ARG A 80 -9.69 5.35 1.47
C ARG A 80 -9.23 5.43 2.92
N THR A 81 -7.99 5.86 3.12
CA THR A 81 -7.43 6.07 4.45
C THR A 81 -7.66 7.51 4.95
N SER A 82 -7.61 7.67 6.26
CA SER A 82 -7.59 8.95 6.96
C SER A 82 -6.28 9.09 7.74
N PRO A 83 -5.91 10.29 8.24
CA PRO A 83 -4.73 10.47 9.08
C PRO A 83 -4.72 9.59 10.34
N ALA A 84 -5.90 9.18 10.82
CA ALA A 84 -6.03 8.30 11.98
C ALA A 84 -5.76 6.83 11.65
N THR A 85 -6.03 6.38 10.42
CA THR A 85 -5.92 4.96 10.03
C THR A 85 -4.63 4.65 9.29
N VAL A 86 -3.92 5.67 8.76
CA VAL A 86 -2.73 5.46 7.92
C VAL A 86 -1.62 4.69 8.65
N ALA A 87 -1.47 4.90 9.96
CA ALA A 87 -0.47 4.21 10.77
C ALA A 87 -0.73 2.71 10.87
N ASP A 88 -1.99 2.29 10.97
CA ASP A 88 -2.36 0.87 11.01
C ASP A 88 -2.08 0.18 9.66
N TYR A 89 -2.36 0.87 8.55
CA TYR A 89 -2.06 0.35 7.21
C TYR A 89 -0.55 0.29 6.93
N ASP A 90 0.22 1.28 7.40
CA ASP A 90 1.69 1.27 7.31
C ASP A 90 2.28 0.13 8.14
N ALA A 91 1.78 -0.07 9.36
CA ALA A 91 2.18 -1.19 10.22
C ALA A 91 1.82 -2.57 9.63
N ALA A 92 0.78 -2.64 8.80
CA ALA A 92 0.38 -3.85 8.08
C ALA A 92 1.16 -4.08 6.77
N ASP A 93 2.17 -3.25 6.45
CA ASP A 93 2.90 -3.26 5.17
C ASP A 93 1.95 -3.16 3.96
N ALA A 94 0.84 -2.43 4.12
CA ALA A 94 -0.16 -2.29 3.07
C ALA A 94 0.40 -1.45 1.91
N GLY A 95 0.31 -1.99 0.68
CA GLY A 95 0.71 -1.28 -0.51
C GLY A 95 -0.12 -0.02 -0.76
N TRP A 96 0.53 1.05 -1.19
CA TRP A 96 -0.14 2.29 -1.56
C TRP A 96 -0.69 2.22 -2.99
N PHE A 97 -1.80 2.92 -3.25
CA PHE A 97 -2.39 3.04 -4.57
C PHE A 97 -1.55 4.00 -5.44
N GLN A 98 -1.01 3.53 -6.56
CA GLN A 98 -0.12 4.28 -7.47
C GLN A 98 -0.85 4.87 -8.67
#